data_AF-A0AAE3ZI84-F1
#
_entry.id   AF-A0AAE3ZI84-F1
#
_cell.length_a   1.000
_cell.length_b   1.000
_cell.length_c   1.000
_cell.angle_alpha   90.00
_cell.angle_beta   90.00
_cell.angle_gamma   90.00
#
_symmetry.space_group_name_H-M   'P 1'
#
loop_
_entity.id
_entity.type
_entity.pdbx_description
1 polymer ?
#
loop_
_entity_poly.entity_id
_entity_poly.type
_entity_poly.pdbx_seq_one_letter_code
_entity_poly.pdbx_strand_id
1 'polypeptide(L)'
;MAAGEAVDDHRLDRSRASDQDGTGMHPGSTAGDIRDIPEPAPLNHTERRQLDITRRFGTTGALLLGLGAIGAGAAPVDNPLSGVRLIGLPARMPTVAMAFAWLGMLMIVTGWLWLGRLSWPGRARMVSRTQLDRTVVMWALPLAVAPPLFSRDMYAYLAQSEIAARGIDPYVLGPAAALGVDHPFTANVPNIWRDTPAPYGPGFLMLGRVIAVIVGDNVVAGVLLWRVIMLAGLALAIWAIARLARRCGVQPVAALWLSVANPLVLFHVVSGMHNEALLMGIMLAGIELGLRWRHLLGTTVAATVIVIAGAIKPPAFVALGFFGIYLTRRRGAKFSDLVRMAILLTVIFLIAMTIITMASGWGLGWLETFDVPNRIKTWLAPMTALGMTGAGIGMILSLGNHTDAMLMITKVIGYGISAAVCVRLLWLSFRGRIEPLTGLGITLGAVAILGPVLHPWYLLWALAPLALSTNDNRFRIAATAISAFVALLVPPTGAAYVLRAYMIPFAVIAALIAFAVTLLFVRGKVPPLLPPRKGVPPVTS
;
A
#
# COMPACT_ATOMS: atom_id res chain seq x y z
N MET A 1 70.99 -15.15 62.23
CA MET A 1 70.97 -14.00 61.30
C MET A 1 69.60 -13.39 61.37
N ALA A 2 69.56 -12.10 61.77
CA ALA A 2 68.46 -11.10 61.83
C ALA A 2 67.01 -11.60 61.62
N ALA A 3 66.11 -11.51 62.62
CA ALA A 3 65.40 -10.30 63.09
C ALA A 3 64.53 -9.67 61.98
N GLY A 4 63.24 -9.37 62.13
CA GLY A 4 62.29 -9.39 63.24
C GLY A 4 60.96 -8.82 62.69
N GLU A 5 59.86 -9.14 63.37
CA GLU A 5 58.72 -8.29 63.77
C GLU A 5 58.35 -7.08 62.89
N ALA A 6 57.09 -6.78 62.55
CA ALA A 6 56.00 -6.53 63.50
C ALA A 6 54.68 -6.17 62.77
N VAL A 7 53.55 -6.56 63.38
CA VAL A 7 52.35 -5.75 63.71
C VAL A 7 51.50 -5.20 62.54
N ASP A 8 50.29 -5.73 62.32
CA ASP A 8 48.99 -5.33 62.92
C ASP A 8 48.50 -3.95 62.40
N ASP A 9 47.31 -3.88 61.80
CA ASP A 9 46.14 -3.26 62.45
C ASP A 9 44.90 -3.11 61.51
N HIS A 10 43.74 -3.39 62.09
CA HIS A 10 42.40 -2.84 61.86
C HIS A 10 41.99 -2.20 60.51
N ARG A 11 40.87 -2.66 59.89
CA ARG A 11 39.47 -2.29 60.26
C ARG A 11 38.44 -2.80 59.24
N LEU A 12 37.41 -3.46 59.78
CA LEU A 12 36.06 -3.58 59.22
C LEU A 12 35.45 -2.16 59.09
N ASP A 13 34.69 -1.87 58.04
CA ASP A 13 33.22 -2.01 58.03
C ASP A 13 32.58 -1.28 56.84
N ARG A 14 31.44 -1.83 56.45
CA ARG A 14 30.44 -1.41 55.47
C ARG A 14 29.89 -0.02 55.78
N SER A 15 29.65 0.79 54.76
CA SER A 15 28.42 1.60 54.61
C SER A 15 28.39 2.14 53.16
N ARG A 16 27.36 1.81 52.37
CA ARG A 16 26.05 2.48 52.19
C ARG A 16 25.99 3.21 50.85
N ALA A 17 24.90 2.95 50.16
CA ALA A 17 24.45 3.53 48.91
C ALA A 17 24.52 5.06 48.86
N SER A 18 24.82 5.58 47.67
CA SER A 18 24.21 6.81 47.18
C SER A 18 24.03 6.72 45.67
N ASP A 19 22.77 6.61 45.25
CA ASP A 19 22.30 7.04 43.94
C ASP A 19 22.80 8.45 43.65
N GLN A 20 23.45 8.64 42.51
CA GLN A 20 23.45 9.93 41.82
C GLN A 20 23.34 9.69 40.32
N ASP A 21 22.11 9.92 39.84
CA ASP A 21 21.78 10.33 38.50
C ASP A 21 22.72 11.44 38.03
N GLY A 22 23.47 11.18 36.97
CA GLY A 22 24.36 12.14 36.32
C GLY A 22 24.18 12.05 34.81
N THR A 23 23.17 12.74 34.30
CA THR A 23 22.89 12.95 32.88
C THR A 23 23.97 13.80 32.22
N GLY A 24 25.09 13.18 31.86
CA GLY A 24 26.13 13.75 31.02
C GLY A 24 25.73 13.71 29.54
N MET A 25 24.91 14.67 29.10
CA MET A 25 24.60 14.86 27.68
C MET A 25 25.84 15.44 26.97
N HIS A 26 26.62 14.57 26.31
CA HIS A 26 27.66 15.01 25.38
C HIS A 26 27.04 15.74 24.18
N PRO A 27 27.37 17.02 23.91
CA PRO A 27 26.95 17.71 22.70
C PRO A 27 27.96 17.37 21.59
N GLY A 28 27.69 16.31 20.83
CA GLY A 28 28.60 15.92 19.74
C GLY A 28 28.32 14.58 19.10
N SER A 29 27.10 14.35 18.59
CA SER A 29 26.81 13.25 17.66
C SER A 29 26.01 13.79 16.46
N THR A 30 26.73 14.07 15.39
CA THR A 30 26.22 14.57 14.11
C THR A 30 25.82 13.41 13.19
N ALA A 31 24.75 12.70 13.53
CA ALA A 31 24.06 11.75 12.63
C ALA A 31 22.57 11.55 13.01
N GLY A 32 21.82 12.64 13.24
CA GLY A 32 20.43 12.55 13.69
C GLY A 32 19.49 11.88 12.68
N ASP A 33 18.77 10.80 12.97
CA ASP A 33 18.65 10.05 14.23
C ASP A 33 18.15 8.66 13.79
N ILE A 34 19.05 7.84 13.23
CA ILE A 34 18.74 6.43 13.01
C ILE A 34 18.76 5.83 14.40
N ARG A 35 17.60 5.36 14.89
CA ARG A 35 17.57 4.65 16.16
C ARG A 35 18.44 3.41 16.00
N ASP A 36 19.35 3.17 16.95
CA ASP A 36 20.13 1.94 16.99
C ASP A 36 19.17 0.77 17.25
N ILE A 37 18.79 0.10 16.16
CA ILE A 37 17.98 -1.10 16.20
C ILE A 37 18.98 -2.26 16.21
N PRO A 38 18.97 -3.14 17.23
CA PRO A 38 19.82 -4.32 17.23
C PRO A 38 19.62 -5.12 15.94
N GLU A 39 20.70 -5.33 15.20
CA GLU A 39 20.64 -6.12 13.98
C GLU A 39 20.42 -7.61 14.33
N PRO A 40 19.37 -8.25 13.80
CA PRO A 40 19.17 -9.68 14.01
C PRO A 40 20.31 -10.49 13.39
N ALA A 41 20.67 -11.60 14.03
CA ALA A 41 21.62 -12.55 13.47
C ALA A 41 21.09 -13.15 12.15
N PRO A 42 21.97 -13.60 11.24
CA PRO A 42 21.54 -14.24 10.01
C PRO A 42 20.83 -15.57 10.28
N LEU A 43 19.90 -15.93 9.39
CA LEU A 43 19.21 -17.23 9.42
C LEU A 43 20.21 -18.39 9.49
N ASN A 44 19.87 -19.41 10.29
CA ASN A 44 20.63 -20.66 10.35
C ASN A 44 20.36 -21.57 9.13
N HIS A 45 21.06 -22.70 9.04
CA HIS A 45 20.93 -23.63 7.90
C HIS A 45 19.48 -24.11 7.69
N THR A 46 18.77 -24.49 8.76
CA THR A 46 17.38 -24.94 8.71
C THR A 46 16.43 -23.84 8.24
N GLU A 47 16.58 -22.63 8.78
CA GLU A 47 15.77 -21.47 8.43
C GLU A 47 16.03 -20.99 6.99
N ARG A 48 17.28 -21.09 6.50
CA ARG A 48 17.61 -20.83 5.09
C ARG A 48 16.90 -21.81 4.16
N ARG A 49 16.90 -23.11 4.49
CA ARG A 49 16.18 -24.13 3.73
C ARG A 49 14.66 -23.88 3.73
N GLN A 50 14.11 -23.50 4.89
CA GLN A 50 12.71 -23.08 5.00
C GLN A 50 12.40 -21.88 4.12
N LEU A 51 13.28 -20.87 4.11
CA LEU A 51 13.14 -19.69 3.26
C LEU A 51 13.20 -20.04 1.77
N ASP A 52 14.07 -20.96 1.36
CA ASP A 52 14.16 -21.39 -0.04
C ASP A 52 12.88 -22.08 -0.51
N ILE A 53 12.29 -22.92 0.34
CA ILE A 53 11.01 -23.58 0.04
C ILE A 53 9.88 -22.55 -0.02
N THR A 54 9.80 -21.64 0.95
CA THR A 54 8.83 -20.53 0.95
C THR A 54 8.93 -19.69 -0.32
N ARG A 55 10.15 -19.32 -0.73
CA ARG A 55 10.41 -18.56 -1.96
C ARG A 55 9.93 -19.29 -3.19
N ARG A 56 10.32 -20.55 -3.37
CA ARG A 56 9.92 -21.39 -4.51
C ARG A 56 8.42 -21.63 -4.56
N PHE A 57 7.80 -21.84 -3.40
CA PHE A 57 6.34 -22.01 -3.29
C PHE A 57 5.59 -20.77 -3.77
N GLY A 58 5.94 -19.59 -3.25
CA GLY A 58 5.32 -18.34 -3.73
C GLY A 58 5.64 -18.02 -5.20
N THR A 59 6.84 -18.37 -5.69
CA THR A 59 7.21 -18.18 -7.11
C THR A 59 6.39 -19.09 -8.02
N THR A 60 6.18 -20.34 -7.61
CA THR A 60 5.29 -21.27 -8.33
C THR A 60 3.87 -20.72 -8.35
N GLY A 61 3.40 -20.17 -7.22
CA GLY A 61 2.12 -19.48 -7.16
C GLY A 61 2.03 -18.28 -8.11
N ALA A 62 3.07 -17.45 -8.19
CA ALA A 62 3.13 -16.30 -9.10
C ALA A 62 3.14 -16.71 -10.58
N LEU A 63 3.85 -17.79 -10.92
CA LEU A 63 3.83 -18.36 -12.27
C LEU A 63 2.45 -18.91 -12.64
N LEU A 64 1.82 -19.67 -11.74
CA LEU A 64 0.46 -20.18 -11.94
C LEU A 64 -0.56 -19.04 -12.08
N LEU A 65 -0.44 -18.00 -11.26
CA LEU A 65 -1.27 -16.82 -11.34
C LEU A 65 -1.05 -16.06 -12.66
N GLY A 66 0.19 -15.91 -13.10
CA GLY A 66 0.52 -15.30 -14.39
C GLY A 66 0.01 -16.10 -15.59
N LEU A 67 0.06 -17.43 -15.54
CA LEU A 67 -0.56 -18.31 -16.55
C LEU A 67 -2.08 -18.21 -16.52
N GLY A 68 -2.66 -18.17 -15.33
CA GLY A 68 -4.10 -17.95 -15.13
C GLY A 68 -4.55 -16.62 -15.71
N ALA A 69 -3.74 -15.57 -15.62
CA ALA A 69 -4.06 -14.24 -16.15
C ALA A 69 -4.30 -14.21 -17.66
N ILE A 70 -3.72 -15.13 -18.42
CA ILE A 70 -3.93 -15.22 -19.87
C ILE A 70 -5.39 -15.56 -20.21
N GLY A 71 -6.06 -16.34 -19.36
CA GLY A 71 -7.45 -16.77 -19.59
C GLY A 71 -8.50 -16.25 -18.61
N ALA A 72 -8.08 -15.86 -17.42
CA ALA A 72 -8.94 -15.37 -16.34
C ALA A 72 -8.59 -13.94 -15.91
N GLY A 73 -7.70 -13.26 -16.62
CA GLY A 73 -7.32 -11.87 -16.36
C GLY A 73 -8.14 -10.85 -17.12
N ALA A 74 -7.84 -9.59 -16.81
CA ALA A 74 -8.35 -8.41 -17.46
C ALA A 74 -7.62 -8.16 -18.80
N ALA A 75 -7.59 -9.16 -19.69
CA ALA A 75 -7.00 -9.03 -21.02
C ALA A 75 -7.77 -7.97 -21.87
N PRO A 76 -7.08 -7.33 -22.84
CA PRO A 76 -7.73 -6.39 -23.73
C PRO A 76 -8.75 -7.12 -24.61
N VAL A 77 -9.77 -6.39 -25.10
CA VAL A 77 -10.80 -6.88 -26.03
C VAL A 77 -10.12 -7.48 -27.25
N ASP A 78 -9.22 -6.73 -27.88
CA ASP A 78 -8.32 -7.22 -28.93
C ASP A 78 -7.11 -7.92 -28.29
N ASN A 79 -7.34 -9.14 -27.80
CA ASN A 79 -6.31 -9.94 -27.15
C ASN A 79 -5.33 -10.53 -28.19
N PRO A 80 -4.05 -10.12 -28.20
CA PRO A 80 -3.06 -10.64 -29.16
C PRO A 80 -2.73 -12.13 -28.95
N LEU A 81 -3.07 -12.70 -27.80
CA LEU A 81 -2.88 -14.12 -27.50
C LEU A 81 -4.05 -14.99 -27.96
N SER A 82 -5.16 -14.37 -28.39
CA SER A 82 -6.28 -15.10 -28.99
C SER A 82 -5.83 -15.78 -30.28
N GLY A 83 -6.24 -17.03 -30.50
CA GLY A 83 -5.83 -17.79 -31.70
C GLY A 83 -4.43 -18.43 -31.66
N VAL A 84 -3.52 -17.97 -30.78
CA VAL A 84 -2.18 -18.55 -30.62
C VAL A 84 -2.26 -19.97 -30.05
N ARG A 85 -1.51 -20.93 -30.64
CA ARG A 85 -1.67 -22.37 -30.37
C ARG A 85 -1.50 -22.75 -28.90
N LEU A 86 -0.30 -22.55 -28.33
CA LEU A 86 0.04 -23.02 -26.98
C LEU A 86 -0.24 -21.95 -25.92
N ILE A 87 0.32 -20.75 -26.11
CA ILE A 87 0.20 -19.64 -25.14
C ILE A 87 -1.24 -19.13 -25.06
N GLY A 88 -2.05 -19.28 -26.12
CA GLY A 88 -3.46 -18.89 -26.14
C GLY A 88 -4.43 -19.93 -25.55
N LEU A 89 -3.97 -21.14 -25.16
CA LEU A 89 -4.85 -22.17 -24.59
C LEU A 89 -5.61 -21.72 -23.33
N PRO A 90 -4.98 -21.03 -22.35
CA PRO A 90 -5.69 -20.59 -21.16
C PRO A 90 -6.91 -19.71 -21.49
N ALA A 91 -6.84 -18.88 -22.53
CA ALA A 91 -7.95 -18.04 -22.99
C ALA A 91 -9.15 -18.84 -23.51
N ARG A 92 -8.94 -20.09 -23.95
CA ARG A 92 -9.99 -21.01 -24.40
C ARG A 92 -10.53 -21.89 -23.27
N MET A 93 -9.85 -21.91 -22.12
CA MET A 93 -10.20 -22.73 -20.95
C MET A 93 -10.33 -21.86 -19.69
N PRO A 94 -11.25 -20.88 -19.67
CA PRO A 94 -11.30 -19.85 -18.62
C PRO A 94 -11.51 -20.42 -17.22
N THR A 95 -12.23 -21.54 -17.06
CA THR A 95 -12.42 -22.20 -15.76
C THR A 95 -11.11 -22.78 -15.21
N VAL A 96 -10.26 -23.37 -16.07
CA VAL A 96 -8.96 -23.92 -15.67
C VAL A 96 -7.97 -22.79 -15.41
N ALA A 97 -7.96 -21.76 -16.26
CA ALA A 97 -7.15 -20.56 -16.03
C ALA A 97 -7.51 -19.88 -14.70
N MET A 98 -8.80 -19.83 -14.37
CA MET A 98 -9.30 -19.32 -13.09
C MET A 98 -8.84 -20.21 -11.91
N ALA A 99 -8.84 -21.54 -12.08
CA ALA A 99 -8.33 -22.45 -11.05
C ALA A 99 -6.83 -22.24 -10.79
N PHE A 100 -6.03 -22.03 -11.84
CA PHE A 100 -4.62 -21.66 -11.69
C PHE A 100 -4.44 -20.32 -10.99
N ALA A 101 -5.29 -19.34 -11.28
CA ALA A 101 -5.25 -18.06 -10.61
C ALA A 101 -5.54 -18.20 -9.09
N TRP A 102 -6.62 -18.87 -8.70
CA TRP A 102 -6.93 -19.10 -7.29
C TRP A 102 -5.86 -19.93 -6.57
N LEU A 103 -5.33 -20.98 -7.21
CA LEU A 103 -4.23 -21.76 -6.67
C LEU A 103 -3.00 -20.88 -6.44
N GLY A 104 -2.64 -20.06 -7.41
CA GLY A 104 -1.54 -19.11 -7.31
C GLY A 104 -1.72 -18.10 -6.19
N MET A 105 -2.93 -17.56 -6.02
CA MET A 105 -3.27 -16.66 -4.92
C MET A 105 -3.09 -17.32 -3.55
N LEU A 106 -3.65 -18.53 -3.36
CA LEU A 106 -3.51 -19.30 -2.12
C LEU A 106 -2.03 -19.59 -1.80
N MET A 107 -1.23 -19.93 -2.81
CA MET A 107 0.18 -20.21 -2.67
C MET A 107 0.99 -18.96 -2.27
N ILE A 108 0.72 -17.81 -2.89
CA ILE A 108 1.39 -16.54 -2.55
C ILE A 108 1.01 -16.09 -1.14
N VAL A 109 -0.27 -16.11 -0.78
CA VAL A 109 -0.74 -15.71 0.56
C VAL A 109 -0.07 -16.59 1.62
N THR A 110 -0.05 -17.90 1.41
CA THR A 110 0.57 -18.84 2.36
C THR A 110 2.09 -18.69 2.42
N GLY A 111 2.75 -18.52 1.27
CA GLY A 111 4.18 -18.22 1.21
C GLY A 111 4.52 -16.92 1.94
N TRP A 112 3.69 -15.89 1.81
CA TRP A 112 3.85 -14.64 2.53
C TRP A 112 3.69 -14.79 4.04
N LEU A 113 2.74 -15.60 4.51
CA LEU A 113 2.59 -15.92 5.94
C LEU A 113 3.82 -16.66 6.49
N TRP A 114 4.38 -17.62 5.74
CA TRP A 114 5.64 -18.29 6.10
C TRP A 114 6.83 -17.33 6.11
N LEU A 115 6.91 -16.44 5.13
CA LEU A 115 7.93 -15.38 5.07
C LEU A 115 7.81 -14.44 6.29
N GLY A 116 6.59 -14.18 6.74
CA GLY A 116 6.30 -13.38 7.93
C GLY A 116 6.88 -13.97 9.20
N ARG A 117 6.86 -15.30 9.33
CA ARG A 117 7.52 -15.98 10.46
C ARG A 117 9.02 -15.75 10.46
N LEU A 118 9.65 -15.62 9.30
CA LEU A 118 11.09 -15.32 9.16
C LEU A 118 11.42 -13.83 9.23
N SER A 119 10.41 -12.96 9.14
CA SER A 119 10.53 -11.50 9.07
C SER A 119 9.92 -10.77 10.27
N TRP A 120 9.41 -11.51 11.26
CA TRP A 120 8.70 -10.94 12.41
C TRP A 120 9.65 -10.13 13.31
N PRO A 121 9.26 -8.93 13.79
CA PRO A 121 10.09 -8.15 14.70
C PRO A 121 10.43 -8.89 16.00
N GLY A 122 11.62 -8.63 16.54
CA GLY A 122 12.05 -9.19 17.83
C GLY A 122 12.58 -10.62 17.78
N ARG A 123 12.68 -11.21 16.58
CA ARG A 123 13.39 -12.49 16.42
C ARG A 123 14.90 -12.28 16.53
N ALA A 124 15.57 -13.21 17.22
CA ALA A 124 17.03 -13.25 17.27
C ALA A 124 17.67 -13.45 15.89
N ARG A 125 16.98 -14.16 14.98
CA ARG A 125 17.40 -14.41 13.60
C ARG A 125 16.32 -14.03 12.60
N MET A 126 16.69 -13.29 11.56
CA MET A 126 15.74 -12.80 10.55
C MET A 126 16.27 -12.87 9.13
N VAL A 127 15.34 -12.83 8.17
CA VAL A 127 15.65 -12.68 6.74
C VAL A 127 16.46 -11.40 6.53
N SER A 128 17.52 -11.46 5.74
CA SER A 128 18.28 -10.26 5.37
C SER A 128 17.55 -9.42 4.34
N ARG A 129 17.93 -8.14 4.19
CA ARG A 129 17.33 -7.27 3.17
C ARG A 129 17.44 -7.86 1.76
N THR A 130 18.63 -8.34 1.38
CA THR A 130 18.86 -8.96 0.07
C THR A 130 18.00 -10.21 -0.14
N GLN A 131 17.80 -11.03 0.90
CA GLN A 131 16.94 -12.21 0.81
C GLN A 131 15.47 -11.84 0.62
N LEU A 132 14.98 -10.80 1.32
CA LEU A 132 13.63 -10.30 1.15
C LEU A 132 13.41 -9.70 -0.24
N ASP A 133 14.32 -8.82 -0.69
CA ASP A 133 14.21 -8.16 -2.00
C ASP A 133 14.20 -9.20 -3.14
N ARG A 134 15.05 -10.23 -3.07
CA ARG A 134 15.01 -11.36 -4.01
C ARG A 134 13.68 -12.08 -3.99
N THR A 135 13.09 -12.31 -2.82
CA THR A 135 11.76 -12.95 -2.69
C THR A 135 10.68 -12.11 -3.35
N VAL A 136 10.67 -10.80 -3.09
CA VAL A 136 9.73 -9.85 -3.69
C VAL A 136 9.86 -9.85 -5.20
N VAL A 137 11.08 -9.76 -5.75
CA VAL A 137 11.31 -9.80 -7.21
C VAL A 137 10.84 -11.11 -7.82
N MET A 138 11.16 -12.27 -7.20
CA MET A 138 10.74 -13.58 -7.70
C MET A 138 9.21 -13.73 -7.74
N TRP A 139 8.48 -13.13 -6.80
CA TRP A 139 7.02 -13.19 -6.76
C TRP A 139 6.36 -12.13 -7.64
N ALA A 140 6.95 -10.94 -7.75
CA ALA A 140 6.41 -9.84 -8.53
C ALA A 140 6.67 -9.99 -10.04
N LEU A 141 7.82 -10.52 -10.45
CA LEU A 141 8.24 -10.55 -11.86
C LEU A 141 7.25 -11.31 -12.77
N PRO A 142 6.77 -12.52 -12.44
CA PRO A 142 5.77 -13.19 -13.27
C PRO A 142 4.49 -12.36 -13.44
N LEU A 143 4.06 -11.70 -12.36
CA LEU A 143 2.84 -10.88 -12.34
C LEU A 143 3.01 -9.55 -13.10
N ALA A 144 4.22 -8.99 -13.09
CA ALA A 144 4.59 -7.79 -13.82
C ALA A 144 4.63 -8.02 -15.35
N VAL A 145 4.84 -9.26 -15.80
CA VAL A 145 4.84 -9.60 -17.23
C VAL A 145 3.46 -10.08 -17.69
N ALA A 146 2.70 -10.73 -16.81
CA ALA A 146 1.38 -11.26 -17.14
C ALA A 146 0.34 -10.17 -17.50
N PRO A 147 -0.75 -10.52 -18.20
CA PRO A 147 -1.91 -9.64 -18.35
C PRO A 147 -2.41 -9.14 -16.97
N PRO A 148 -3.01 -7.93 -16.90
CA PRO A 148 -3.53 -7.42 -15.65
C PRO A 148 -4.56 -8.38 -15.03
N LEU A 149 -4.58 -8.46 -13.70
CA LEU A 149 -5.57 -9.20 -12.93
C LEU A 149 -6.28 -8.26 -11.95
N PHE A 150 -7.43 -8.69 -11.42
CA PHE A 150 -8.20 -8.05 -10.35
C PHE A 150 -8.86 -6.72 -10.69
N SER A 151 -8.38 -5.98 -11.69
CA SER A 151 -8.98 -4.72 -12.14
C SER A 151 -8.78 -4.49 -13.64
N ARG A 152 -9.71 -3.74 -14.23
CA ARG A 152 -9.68 -3.20 -15.59
C ARG A 152 -9.42 -1.69 -15.61
N ASP A 153 -9.12 -1.06 -14.48
CA ASP A 153 -8.95 0.40 -14.36
C ASP A 153 -7.81 0.93 -15.23
N MET A 154 -6.79 0.12 -15.52
CA MET A 154 -5.71 0.48 -16.45
C MET A 154 -6.24 0.94 -17.82
N TYR A 155 -7.34 0.36 -18.30
CA TYR A 155 -7.95 0.79 -19.56
C TYR A 155 -8.64 2.15 -19.46
N ALA A 156 -9.19 2.48 -18.28
CA ALA A 156 -9.67 3.83 -18.01
C ALA A 156 -8.51 4.83 -17.99
N TYR A 157 -7.35 4.45 -17.43
CA TYR A 157 -6.16 5.31 -17.44
C TYR A 157 -5.69 5.59 -18.86
N LEU A 158 -5.66 4.56 -19.73
CA LEU A 158 -5.31 4.71 -21.14
C LEU A 158 -6.30 5.59 -21.90
N ALA A 159 -7.60 5.36 -21.74
CA ALA A 159 -8.60 6.18 -22.39
C ALA A 159 -8.49 7.65 -21.96
N GLN A 160 -8.36 7.91 -20.66
CA GLN A 160 -8.18 9.27 -20.14
C GLN A 160 -6.86 9.92 -20.59
N SER A 161 -5.80 9.12 -20.73
CA SER A 161 -4.51 9.55 -21.29
C SER A 161 -4.66 10.02 -22.74
N GLU A 162 -5.44 9.28 -23.54
CA GLU A 162 -5.71 9.62 -24.94
C GLU A 162 -6.60 10.86 -25.08
N ILE A 163 -7.65 10.98 -24.25
CA ILE A 163 -8.47 12.21 -24.17
C ILE A 163 -7.57 13.43 -23.93
N ALA A 164 -6.68 13.32 -22.95
CA ALA A 164 -5.70 14.35 -22.63
C ALA A 164 -4.71 14.64 -23.78
N ALA A 165 -4.27 13.60 -24.53
CA ALA A 165 -3.38 13.75 -25.68
C ALA A 165 -4.03 14.47 -26.85
N ARG A 166 -5.33 14.27 -27.07
CA ARG A 166 -6.13 14.98 -28.08
C ARG A 166 -6.47 16.42 -27.71
N GLY A 167 -6.04 16.90 -26.53
CA GLY A 167 -6.36 18.24 -26.04
C GLY A 167 -7.80 18.38 -25.56
N ILE A 168 -8.51 17.27 -25.35
CA ILE A 168 -9.85 17.26 -24.75
C ILE A 168 -9.69 17.29 -23.23
N ASP A 169 -10.57 18.00 -22.53
CA ASP A 169 -10.56 18.07 -21.07
C ASP A 169 -11.12 16.76 -20.45
N PRO A 170 -10.30 15.94 -19.76
CA PRO A 170 -10.76 14.69 -19.15
C PRO A 170 -11.64 14.89 -17.90
N TYR A 171 -11.74 16.11 -17.38
CA TYR A 171 -12.66 16.45 -16.28
C TYR A 171 -14.06 16.81 -16.74
N VAL A 172 -14.25 17.02 -18.05
CA VAL A 172 -15.56 17.33 -18.63
C VAL A 172 -16.15 16.10 -19.31
N LEU A 173 -15.37 15.40 -20.14
CA LEU A 173 -15.87 14.28 -20.94
C LEU A 173 -15.29 12.94 -20.50
N GLY A 174 -16.17 11.95 -20.33
CA GLY A 174 -15.78 10.55 -20.15
C GLY A 174 -15.35 9.88 -21.47
N PRO A 175 -14.70 8.71 -21.40
CA PRO A 175 -14.21 7.95 -22.56
C PRO A 175 -15.20 7.76 -23.72
N ALA A 176 -16.46 7.41 -23.46
CA ALA A 176 -17.45 7.22 -24.53
C ALA A 176 -17.72 8.51 -25.30
N ALA A 177 -17.95 9.62 -24.58
CA ALA A 177 -18.27 10.91 -25.20
C ALA A 177 -17.05 11.52 -25.91
N ALA A 178 -15.85 11.35 -25.36
CA ALA A 178 -14.65 11.99 -25.89
C ALA A 178 -14.00 11.23 -27.06
N LEU A 179 -13.99 9.89 -27.04
CA LEU A 179 -13.29 9.07 -28.03
C LEU A 179 -14.22 8.23 -28.91
N GLY A 180 -15.48 8.04 -28.48
CA GLY A 180 -16.41 7.07 -29.08
C GLY A 180 -16.28 5.67 -28.45
N VAL A 181 -17.38 4.91 -28.47
CA VAL A 181 -17.45 3.56 -27.86
C VAL A 181 -16.60 2.52 -28.58
N ASP A 182 -16.39 2.70 -29.88
CA ASP A 182 -15.61 1.79 -30.74
C ASP A 182 -14.10 2.06 -30.68
N HIS A 183 -13.68 3.13 -30.01
CA HIS A 183 -12.26 3.45 -29.86
C HIS A 183 -11.52 2.31 -29.13
N PRO A 184 -10.32 1.88 -29.58
CA PRO A 184 -9.59 0.75 -28.97
C PRO A 184 -9.43 0.87 -27.45
N PHE A 185 -9.14 2.08 -26.95
CA PHE A 185 -9.10 2.32 -25.51
C PHE A 185 -10.47 2.25 -24.83
N THR A 186 -11.48 2.93 -25.36
CA THR A 186 -12.82 3.00 -24.76
C THR A 186 -13.52 1.64 -24.71
N ALA A 187 -13.35 0.81 -25.74
CA ALA A 187 -13.90 -0.53 -25.80
C ALA A 187 -13.45 -1.41 -24.61
N ASN A 188 -12.28 -1.12 -24.05
CA ASN A 188 -11.72 -1.84 -22.91
C ASN A 188 -12.14 -1.28 -21.54
N VAL A 189 -12.70 -0.07 -21.50
CA VAL A 189 -13.10 0.62 -20.26
C VAL A 189 -14.32 -0.07 -19.65
N PRO A 190 -14.29 -0.37 -18.34
CA PRO A 190 -15.48 -0.86 -17.62
C PRO A 190 -16.68 0.08 -17.76
N ASN A 191 -17.88 -0.47 -17.88
CA ASN A 191 -19.12 0.32 -18.02
C ASN A 191 -19.26 1.39 -16.92
N ILE A 192 -18.85 1.08 -15.69
CA ILE A 192 -18.93 2.01 -14.55
C ILE A 192 -18.10 3.30 -14.73
N TRP A 193 -17.11 3.29 -15.62
CA TRP A 193 -16.17 4.39 -15.85
C TRP A 193 -16.32 5.04 -17.23
N ARG A 194 -17.11 4.44 -18.12
CA ARG A 194 -17.11 4.83 -19.54
C ARG A 194 -17.70 6.22 -19.79
N ASP A 195 -18.67 6.60 -18.97
CA ASP A 195 -19.39 7.89 -19.10
C ASP A 195 -18.99 8.90 -18.02
N THR A 196 -18.05 8.55 -17.14
CA THR A 196 -17.64 9.41 -16.03
C THR A 196 -16.36 10.18 -16.36
N PRO A 197 -16.27 11.48 -15.98
CA PRO A 197 -15.02 12.21 -15.99
C PRO A 197 -13.93 11.56 -15.14
N ALA A 198 -12.67 11.93 -15.39
CA ALA A 198 -11.52 11.34 -14.71
C ALA A 198 -11.47 11.72 -13.22
N PRO A 199 -11.50 10.76 -12.27
CA PRO A 199 -11.46 11.04 -10.83
C PRO A 199 -10.02 11.13 -10.28
N TYR A 200 -9.04 11.46 -11.15
CA TYR A 200 -7.62 11.49 -10.81
C TYR A 200 -7.09 12.92 -10.81
N GLY A 201 -6.00 13.16 -10.08
CA GLY A 201 -5.42 14.50 -10.07
C GLY A 201 -4.72 14.86 -11.39
N PRO A 202 -4.50 16.15 -11.65
CA PRO A 202 -3.94 16.63 -12.92
C PRO A 202 -2.54 16.11 -13.19
N GLY A 203 -1.73 15.86 -12.15
CA GLY A 203 -0.39 15.28 -12.32
C GLY A 203 -0.43 13.87 -12.91
N PHE A 204 -1.44 13.07 -12.55
CA PHE A 204 -1.62 11.72 -13.10
C PHE A 204 -2.00 11.76 -14.59
N LEU A 205 -2.93 12.65 -14.94
CA LEU A 205 -3.39 12.83 -16.31
C LEU A 205 -2.31 13.45 -17.22
N MET A 206 -1.49 14.36 -16.71
CA MET A 206 -0.34 14.90 -17.44
C MET A 206 0.67 13.81 -17.78
N LEU A 207 0.95 12.89 -16.84
CA LEU A 207 1.80 11.74 -17.10
C LEU A 207 1.19 10.79 -18.14
N GLY A 208 -0.12 10.55 -18.01
CA GLY A 208 -0.89 9.78 -18.99
C GLY A 208 -0.82 10.37 -20.40
N ARG A 209 -0.98 11.70 -20.53
CA ARG A 209 -0.87 12.41 -21.80
C ARG A 209 0.45 12.12 -22.51
N VAL A 210 1.57 12.16 -21.78
CA VAL A 210 2.90 11.85 -22.34
C VAL A 210 2.96 10.39 -22.82
N ILE A 211 2.41 9.46 -22.04
CA ILE A 211 2.35 8.04 -22.40
C ILE A 211 1.52 7.84 -23.68
N ALA A 212 0.34 8.44 -23.78
CA ALA A 212 -0.54 8.34 -24.94
C ALA A 212 0.14 8.86 -26.22
N VAL A 213 0.84 10.00 -26.15
CA VAL A 213 1.62 10.53 -27.29
C VAL A 213 2.70 9.53 -27.76
N ILE A 214 3.33 8.78 -26.85
CA ILE A 214 4.36 7.79 -27.20
C ILE A 214 3.76 6.53 -27.82
N VAL A 215 2.63 6.05 -27.29
CA VAL A 215 2.10 4.72 -27.65
C VAL A 215 1.06 4.75 -28.78
N GLY A 216 0.50 5.92 -29.10
CA GLY A 216 -0.62 6.05 -30.04
C GLY A 216 -1.80 5.17 -29.59
N ASP A 217 -2.45 4.47 -30.52
CA ASP A 217 -3.60 3.60 -30.23
C ASP A 217 -3.22 2.18 -29.75
N ASN A 218 -1.94 1.91 -29.46
CA ASN A 218 -1.49 0.57 -29.07
C ASN A 218 -1.77 0.28 -27.59
N VAL A 219 -2.88 -0.45 -27.33
CA VAL A 219 -3.32 -0.86 -26.00
C VAL A 219 -2.23 -1.62 -25.22
N VAL A 220 -1.56 -2.58 -25.85
CA VAL A 220 -0.56 -3.41 -25.16
C VAL A 220 0.66 -2.58 -24.77
N ALA A 221 1.18 -1.76 -25.69
CA ALA A 221 2.30 -0.86 -25.40
C ALA A 221 1.94 0.15 -24.30
N GLY A 222 0.72 0.71 -24.35
CA GLY A 222 0.20 1.59 -23.31
C GLY A 222 0.16 0.92 -21.94
N VAL A 223 -0.39 -0.30 -21.85
CA VAL A 223 -0.39 -1.10 -20.61
C VAL A 223 1.04 -1.30 -20.11
N LEU A 224 1.96 -1.77 -20.95
CA LEU A 224 3.34 -2.04 -20.53
C LEU A 224 4.07 -0.78 -20.05
N LEU A 225 3.90 0.35 -20.74
CA LEU A 225 4.55 1.61 -20.36
C LEU A 225 4.00 2.16 -19.04
N TRP A 226 2.68 2.14 -18.85
CA TRP A 226 2.09 2.44 -17.55
C TRP A 226 2.60 1.50 -16.45
N ARG A 227 2.81 0.22 -16.76
CA ARG A 227 3.36 -0.74 -15.79
C ARG A 227 4.75 -0.34 -15.32
N VAL A 228 5.63 0.08 -16.23
CA VAL A 228 6.97 0.55 -15.89
C VAL A 228 6.90 1.72 -14.91
N ILE A 229 6.00 2.68 -15.19
CA ILE A 229 5.76 3.84 -14.32
C ILE A 229 5.26 3.42 -12.93
N MET A 230 4.28 2.52 -12.85
CA MET A 230 3.76 2.02 -11.56
C MET A 230 4.84 1.28 -10.77
N LEU A 231 5.64 0.44 -11.43
CA LEU A 231 6.74 -0.28 -10.80
C LEU A 231 7.87 0.65 -10.33
N ALA A 232 8.10 1.76 -11.03
CA ALA A 232 9.01 2.81 -10.55
C ALA A 232 8.48 3.46 -9.26
N GLY A 233 7.17 3.75 -9.18
CA GLY A 233 6.51 4.18 -7.94
C GLY A 233 6.69 3.17 -6.79
N LEU A 234 6.51 1.88 -7.07
CA LEU A 234 6.75 0.82 -6.08
C LEU A 234 8.23 0.75 -5.64
N ALA A 235 9.18 0.91 -6.56
CA ALA A 235 10.61 0.95 -6.24
C ALA A 235 10.96 2.14 -5.33
N LEU A 236 10.38 3.31 -5.57
CA LEU A 236 10.49 4.46 -4.68
C LEU A 236 9.92 4.17 -3.29
N ALA A 237 8.76 3.49 -3.21
CA ALA A 237 8.18 3.06 -1.93
C ALA A 237 9.13 2.11 -1.18
N ILE A 238 9.71 1.12 -1.86
CA ILE A 238 10.66 0.15 -1.26
C ILE A 238 11.88 0.87 -0.67
N TRP A 239 12.40 1.88 -1.38
CA TRP A 239 13.51 2.71 -0.92
C TRP A 239 13.12 3.57 0.29
N ALA A 240 11.97 4.26 0.21
CA ALA A 240 11.51 5.16 1.25
C ALA A 240 11.15 4.40 2.54
N ILE A 241 10.39 3.31 2.42
CA ILE A 241 9.96 2.47 3.55
C ILE A 241 11.18 1.96 4.33
N ALA A 242 12.20 1.49 3.62
CA ALA A 242 13.43 1.01 4.23
C ALA A 242 14.11 2.05 5.13
N ARG A 243 14.16 3.30 4.67
CA ARG A 243 14.84 4.40 5.35
C ARG A 243 13.98 4.95 6.48
N LEU A 244 12.69 5.12 6.25
CA LEU A 244 11.74 5.58 7.25
C LEU A 244 11.63 4.59 8.40
N ALA A 245 11.62 3.28 8.13
CA ALA A 245 11.56 2.25 9.17
C ALA A 245 12.70 2.41 10.18
N ARG A 246 13.94 2.62 9.70
CA ARG A 246 15.11 2.86 10.56
C ARG A 246 14.95 4.12 11.42
N ARG A 247 14.42 5.21 10.86
CA ARG A 247 14.15 6.46 11.60
C ARG A 247 13.10 6.27 12.69
N CYS A 248 12.15 5.35 12.48
CA CYS A 248 11.10 5.04 13.44
C CYS A 248 11.49 3.95 14.45
N GLY A 249 12.66 3.32 14.33
CA GLY A 249 13.06 2.21 15.21
C GLY A 249 12.38 0.89 14.86
N VAL A 250 11.91 0.73 13.63
CA VAL A 250 11.30 -0.50 13.10
C VAL A 250 12.28 -1.19 12.17
N GLN A 251 12.43 -2.52 12.31
CA GLN A 251 13.28 -3.30 11.44
C GLN A 251 12.78 -3.21 9.98
N PRO A 252 13.63 -2.77 9.01
CA PRO A 252 13.19 -2.56 7.63
C PRO A 252 12.57 -3.79 6.97
N VAL A 253 13.10 -4.98 7.28
CA VAL A 253 12.59 -6.26 6.75
C VAL A 253 11.16 -6.52 7.22
N ALA A 254 10.86 -6.24 8.49
CA ALA A 254 9.53 -6.42 9.04
C ALA A 254 8.52 -5.39 8.49
N ALA A 255 8.97 -4.17 8.22
CA ALA A 255 8.14 -3.15 7.56
C ALA A 255 7.84 -3.55 6.11
N LEU A 256 8.85 -3.91 5.33
CA LEU A 256 8.71 -4.30 3.92
C LEU A 256 7.95 -5.61 3.71
N TRP A 257 8.09 -6.57 4.62
CA TRP A 257 7.28 -7.78 4.57
C TRP A 257 5.78 -7.45 4.63
N LEU A 258 5.39 -6.55 5.55
CA LEU A 258 3.99 -6.19 5.75
C LEU A 258 3.46 -5.19 4.69
N SER A 259 4.32 -4.34 4.13
CA SER A 259 3.92 -3.23 3.24
C SER A 259 4.27 -3.40 1.77
N VAL A 260 5.20 -4.29 1.40
CA VAL A 260 5.66 -4.50 0.02
C VAL A 260 5.50 -5.95 -0.42
N ALA A 261 6.00 -6.91 0.36
CA ALA A 261 5.82 -8.34 0.06
C ALA A 261 4.36 -8.80 0.28
N ASN A 262 3.50 -7.91 0.76
CA ASN A 262 2.09 -8.15 1.03
C ASN A 262 1.36 -8.62 -0.24
N PRO A 263 0.53 -9.67 -0.17
CA PRO A 263 -0.26 -10.15 -1.29
C PRO A 263 -1.10 -9.06 -1.95
N LEU A 264 -1.63 -8.09 -1.19
CA LEU A 264 -2.38 -6.97 -1.74
C LEU A 264 -1.54 -6.10 -2.70
N VAL A 265 -0.24 -5.92 -2.43
CA VAL A 265 0.67 -5.21 -3.33
C VAL A 265 0.92 -6.04 -4.58
N LEU A 266 1.18 -7.34 -4.43
CA LEU A 266 1.43 -8.22 -5.57
C LEU A 266 0.20 -8.34 -6.49
N PHE A 267 -0.98 -8.45 -5.91
CA PHE A 267 -2.23 -8.64 -6.65
C PHE A 267 -2.71 -7.33 -7.23
N HIS A 268 -2.84 -6.27 -6.44
CA HIS A 268 -3.49 -5.04 -6.90
C HIS A 268 -2.50 -4.01 -7.46
N VAL A 269 -1.30 -3.89 -6.89
CA VAL A 269 -0.33 -2.88 -7.36
C VAL A 269 0.50 -3.41 -8.52
N VAL A 270 1.10 -4.59 -8.39
CA VAL A 270 1.96 -5.18 -9.44
C VAL A 270 1.10 -5.72 -10.59
N SER A 271 0.15 -6.62 -10.30
CA SER A 271 -0.68 -7.23 -11.34
C SER A 271 -1.85 -6.34 -11.77
N GLY A 272 -2.60 -5.77 -10.83
CA GLY A 272 -3.73 -4.88 -11.11
C GLY A 272 -3.36 -3.46 -11.55
N MET A 273 -2.08 -3.10 -11.44
CA MET A 273 -1.51 -1.84 -11.92
C MET A 273 -2.16 -0.57 -11.35
N HIS A 274 -2.65 -0.64 -10.12
CA HIS A 274 -3.31 0.51 -9.52
C HIS A 274 -2.33 1.64 -9.17
N ASN A 275 -2.81 2.87 -9.31
CA ASN A 275 -2.02 4.10 -9.17
C ASN A 275 -1.55 4.42 -7.74
N GLU A 276 -1.94 3.60 -6.76
CA GLU A 276 -1.42 3.59 -5.41
C GLU A 276 0.10 3.42 -5.36
N ALA A 277 0.69 2.76 -6.37
CA ALA A 277 2.15 2.64 -6.49
C ALA A 277 2.82 4.02 -6.53
N LEU A 278 2.30 4.93 -7.37
CA LEU A 278 2.81 6.28 -7.55
C LEU A 278 2.49 7.14 -6.33
N LEU A 279 1.24 7.10 -5.85
CA LEU A 279 0.80 7.80 -4.65
C LEU A 279 1.74 7.50 -3.49
N MET A 280 1.86 6.22 -3.12
CA MET A 280 2.62 5.81 -1.94
C MET A 280 4.12 6.01 -2.14
N GLY A 281 4.65 5.70 -3.33
CA GLY A 281 6.05 5.86 -3.66
C GLY A 281 6.53 7.29 -3.54
N ILE A 282 5.83 8.22 -4.19
CA ILE A 282 6.18 9.65 -4.22
C ILE A 282 5.95 10.27 -2.84
N MET A 283 4.82 9.97 -2.18
CA MET A 283 4.49 10.50 -0.85
C MET A 283 5.54 10.11 0.19
N LEU A 284 5.86 8.81 0.30
CA LEU A 284 6.84 8.33 1.29
C LEU A 284 8.26 8.80 0.95
N ALA A 285 8.60 8.90 -0.34
CA ALA A 285 9.89 9.44 -0.76
C ALA A 285 10.03 10.93 -0.40
N GLY A 286 8.99 11.73 -0.64
CA GLY A 286 8.96 13.15 -0.24
C GLY A 286 9.16 13.31 1.27
N ILE A 287 8.48 12.50 2.08
CA ILE A 287 8.70 12.50 3.54
C ILE A 287 10.15 12.16 3.87
N GLU A 288 10.71 11.05 3.35
CA GLU A 288 12.11 10.67 3.61
C GLU A 288 13.08 11.80 3.29
N LEU A 289 12.96 12.39 2.09
CA LEU A 289 13.83 13.46 1.62
C LEU A 289 13.76 14.66 2.56
N GLY A 290 12.57 15.05 3.01
CA GLY A 290 12.40 16.12 3.98
C GLY A 290 12.96 15.78 5.37
N LEU A 291 12.95 14.50 5.76
CA LEU A 291 13.59 14.06 7.00
C LEU A 291 15.12 14.04 6.89
N ARG A 292 15.64 13.79 5.69
CA ARG A 292 17.08 13.74 5.35
C ARG A 292 17.67 15.13 5.19
N TRP A 293 16.99 16.02 4.48
CA TRP A 293 17.48 17.34 4.12
C TRP A 293 16.96 18.42 5.08
N ARG A 294 17.79 18.78 6.07
CA ARG A 294 17.40 19.62 7.21
C ARG A 294 17.47 21.13 6.96
N HIS A 295 17.31 21.55 5.71
CA HIS A 295 17.41 22.94 5.28
C HIS A 295 16.14 23.38 4.53
N LEU A 296 15.96 24.69 4.32
CA LEU A 296 14.74 25.23 3.73
C LEU A 296 14.50 24.67 2.32
N LEU A 297 15.51 24.67 1.45
CA LEU A 297 15.41 24.12 0.10
C LEU A 297 14.98 22.64 0.14
N GLY A 298 15.60 21.84 1.01
CA GLY A 298 15.21 20.43 1.21
C GLY A 298 13.76 20.26 1.67
N THR A 299 13.28 21.14 2.55
CA THR A 299 11.87 21.16 2.99
C THR A 299 10.95 21.52 1.84
N THR A 300 11.30 22.53 1.03
CA THR A 300 10.53 22.95 -0.13
C THR A 300 10.43 21.82 -1.15
N VAL A 301 11.54 21.22 -1.54
CA VAL A 301 11.56 20.09 -2.49
C VAL A 301 10.73 18.93 -1.96
N ALA A 302 10.90 18.54 -0.70
CA ALA A 302 10.13 17.47 -0.07
C ALA A 302 8.62 17.74 -0.07
N ALA A 303 8.22 18.94 0.32
CA ALA A 303 6.81 19.35 0.30
C ALA A 303 6.24 19.35 -1.12
N THR A 304 6.98 19.88 -2.11
CA THR A 304 6.57 19.83 -3.53
C THR A 304 6.40 18.40 -4.02
N VAL A 305 7.30 17.48 -3.65
CA VAL A 305 7.16 16.05 -3.99
C VAL A 305 5.89 15.44 -3.37
N ILE A 306 5.55 15.78 -2.12
CA ILE A 306 4.29 15.33 -1.50
C ILE A 306 3.07 15.95 -2.19
N VAL A 307 3.14 17.23 -2.61
CA VAL A 307 2.08 17.87 -3.41
C VAL A 307 1.89 17.13 -4.74
N ILE A 308 2.98 16.75 -5.42
CA ILE A 308 2.92 15.95 -6.65
C ILE A 308 2.21 14.61 -6.38
N ALA A 309 2.50 13.94 -5.25
CA ALA A 309 1.77 12.72 -4.88
C ALA A 309 0.26 12.96 -4.70
N GLY A 310 -0.14 14.09 -4.11
CA GLY A 310 -1.54 14.50 -4.02
C GLY A 310 -2.16 14.86 -5.38
N ALA A 311 -1.36 15.43 -6.30
CA ALA A 311 -1.75 15.67 -7.68
C ALA A 311 -1.81 14.38 -8.52
N ILE A 312 -1.28 13.26 -8.04
CA ILE A 312 -1.62 11.93 -8.55
C ILE A 312 -2.99 11.49 -7.98
N LYS A 313 -3.11 11.55 -6.65
CA LYS A 313 -4.33 11.13 -5.94
C LYS A 313 -4.51 11.92 -4.63
N PRO A 314 -5.61 12.67 -4.46
CA PRO A 314 -5.76 13.66 -3.38
C PRO A 314 -5.56 13.22 -1.92
N PRO A 315 -5.86 11.97 -1.50
CA PRO A 315 -5.57 11.51 -0.14
C PRO A 315 -4.11 11.74 0.30
N ALA A 316 -3.14 11.75 -0.62
CA ALA A 316 -1.74 12.02 -0.28
C ALA A 316 -1.49 13.45 0.24
N PHE A 317 -2.37 14.43 0.01
CA PHE A 317 -2.23 15.77 0.58
C PHE A 317 -2.26 15.76 2.12
N VAL A 318 -2.91 14.77 2.75
CA VAL A 318 -2.90 14.58 4.20
C VAL A 318 -1.47 14.46 4.74
N ALA A 319 -0.55 13.88 3.97
CA ALA A 319 0.84 13.74 4.38
C ALA A 319 1.56 15.09 4.58
N LEU A 320 1.15 16.17 3.91
CA LEU A 320 1.73 17.51 4.15
C LEU A 320 1.51 17.96 5.59
N GLY A 321 0.32 17.71 6.14
CA GLY A 321 0.00 18.06 7.53
C GLY A 321 0.93 17.34 8.51
N PHE A 322 1.03 16.01 8.40
CA PHE A 322 1.87 15.20 9.29
C PHE A 322 3.37 15.47 9.09
N PHE A 323 3.80 15.75 7.85
CA PHE A 323 5.17 16.20 7.56
C PHE A 323 5.47 17.54 8.24
N GLY A 324 4.55 18.50 8.17
CA GLY A 324 4.64 19.79 8.87
C GLY A 324 4.71 19.64 10.39
N ILE A 325 3.90 18.75 10.99
CA ILE A 325 4.00 18.42 12.42
C ILE A 325 5.39 17.87 12.76
N TYR A 326 5.92 16.96 11.94
CA TYR A 326 7.23 16.38 12.17
C TYR A 326 8.34 17.46 12.15
N LEU A 327 8.31 18.36 11.16
CA LEU A 327 9.25 19.49 11.08
C LEU A 327 9.10 20.48 12.25
N THR A 328 7.87 20.74 12.68
CA THR A 328 7.55 21.62 13.82
C THR A 328 8.13 21.05 15.12
N ARG A 329 7.96 19.74 15.33
CA ARG A 329 8.50 19.06 16.53
C ARG A 329 10.02 19.09 16.58
N ARG A 330 10.68 18.94 15.43
CA ARG A 330 12.14 19.09 15.33
C ARG A 330 12.64 20.47 15.74
N ARG A 331 11.81 21.52 15.67
CA ARG A 331 12.15 22.89 16.10
C ARG A 331 11.78 23.19 17.56
N GLY A 332 11.34 22.20 18.32
CA GLY A 332 10.96 22.38 19.74
C GLY A 332 9.46 22.49 19.99
N ALA A 333 8.61 22.22 18.99
CA ALA A 333 7.16 22.09 19.12
C ALA A 333 6.43 23.34 19.69
N LYS A 334 6.94 24.54 19.43
CA LYS A 334 6.22 25.78 19.79
C LYS A 334 5.04 26.01 18.86
N PHE A 335 3.98 26.62 19.37
CA PHE A 335 2.81 26.95 18.55
C PHE A 335 3.14 27.95 17.43
N SER A 336 4.08 28.87 17.66
CA SER A 336 4.58 29.77 16.62
C SER A 336 5.27 29.03 15.47
N ASP A 337 6.03 27.97 15.77
CA ASP A 337 6.65 27.13 14.75
C ASP A 337 5.62 26.34 13.96
N LEU A 338 4.54 25.90 14.62
CA LEU A 338 3.41 25.23 13.96
C LEU A 338 2.77 26.16 12.92
N VAL A 339 2.46 27.40 13.31
CA VAL A 339 1.86 28.39 12.41
C VAL A 339 2.81 28.72 11.25
N ARG A 340 4.10 28.93 11.51
CA ARG A 340 5.10 29.19 10.46
C ARG A 340 5.22 28.04 9.47
N MET A 341 5.23 26.79 9.96
CA MET A 341 5.28 25.60 9.09
C MET A 341 3.99 25.42 8.30
N ALA A 342 2.83 25.65 8.92
CA ALA A 342 1.56 25.60 8.23
C ALA A 342 1.50 26.63 7.09
N ILE A 343 1.92 27.88 7.33
CA ILE A 343 1.98 28.92 6.29
C ILE A 343 2.94 28.51 5.17
N LEU A 344 4.16 28.09 5.50
CA LEU A 344 5.16 27.68 4.51
C LEU A 344 4.65 26.54 3.61
N LEU A 345 4.10 25.48 4.22
CA LEU A 345 3.62 24.32 3.47
C LEU A 345 2.37 24.63 2.65
N THR A 346 1.48 25.50 3.15
CA THR A 346 0.34 26.00 2.38
C THR A 346 0.79 26.81 1.18
N VAL A 347 1.76 27.71 1.33
CA VAL A 347 2.32 28.48 0.21
C VAL A 347 2.94 27.55 -0.84
N ILE A 348 3.72 26.54 -0.43
CA ILE A 348 4.31 25.55 -1.35
C ILE A 348 3.21 24.76 -2.07
N PHE A 349 2.19 24.32 -1.34
CA PHE A 349 1.03 23.63 -1.91
C PHE A 349 0.33 24.48 -2.96
N LEU A 350 0.00 25.73 -2.64
CA LEU A 350 -0.70 26.64 -3.55
C LEU A 350 0.14 26.92 -4.79
N ILE A 351 1.44 27.23 -4.65
CA ILE A 351 2.33 27.47 -5.79
C ILE A 351 2.43 26.23 -6.68
N ALA A 352 2.71 25.07 -6.10
CA ALA A 352 2.88 23.84 -6.87
C ALA A 352 1.58 23.41 -7.56
N MET A 353 0.43 23.47 -6.87
CA MET A 353 -0.86 23.15 -7.47
C MET A 353 -1.27 24.16 -8.54
N THR A 354 -0.98 25.45 -8.37
CA THR A 354 -1.21 26.46 -9.41
C THR A 354 -0.37 26.14 -10.66
N ILE A 355 0.93 25.84 -10.49
CA ILE A 355 1.81 25.46 -11.61
C ILE A 355 1.27 24.21 -12.31
N ILE A 356 0.94 23.15 -11.57
CA ILE A 356 0.41 21.90 -12.15
C ILE A 356 -0.91 22.17 -12.88
N THR A 357 -1.82 22.94 -12.26
CA THR A 357 -3.12 23.27 -12.84
C THR A 357 -2.96 24.06 -14.14
N MET A 358 -2.14 25.11 -14.14
CA MET A 358 -1.86 25.92 -15.33
C MET A 358 -1.17 25.10 -16.43
N ALA A 359 -0.15 24.30 -16.07
CA ALA A 359 0.58 23.47 -17.02
C ALA A 359 -0.29 22.35 -17.61
N SER A 360 -1.29 21.88 -16.89
CA SER A 360 -2.22 20.85 -17.38
C SER A 360 -3.17 21.36 -18.46
N GLY A 361 -3.58 22.64 -18.38
CA GLY A 361 -4.53 23.26 -19.29
C GLY A 361 -6.01 22.97 -19.01
N TRP A 362 -6.33 22.18 -17.97
CA TRP A 362 -7.71 21.77 -17.63
C TRP A 362 -8.35 22.55 -16.48
N GLY A 363 -7.67 23.60 -15.99
CA GLY A 363 -8.15 24.41 -14.88
C GLY A 363 -8.47 23.60 -13.61
N LEU A 364 -9.49 24.03 -12.87
CA LEU A 364 -9.86 23.45 -11.59
C LEU A 364 -10.85 22.28 -11.67
N GLY A 365 -11.10 21.72 -12.88
CA GLY A 365 -12.09 20.65 -13.08
C GLY A 365 -11.86 19.42 -12.20
N TRP A 366 -10.62 19.15 -11.79
CA TRP A 366 -10.29 18.07 -10.85
C TRP A 366 -11.01 18.18 -9.51
N LEU A 367 -11.34 19.39 -9.04
CA LEU A 367 -12.11 19.61 -7.81
C LEU A 367 -13.57 19.15 -7.95
N GLU A 368 -14.14 19.26 -9.15
CA GLU A 368 -15.52 18.87 -9.42
C GLU A 368 -15.67 17.35 -9.50
N THR A 369 -14.59 16.64 -9.86
CA THR A 369 -14.58 15.18 -9.96
C THR A 369 -14.53 14.44 -8.62
N PHE A 370 -14.39 15.15 -7.49
CA PHE A 370 -14.48 14.56 -6.16
C PHE A 370 -15.84 13.89 -5.88
N ASP A 371 -16.87 14.24 -6.65
CA ASP A 371 -18.17 13.60 -6.56
C ASP A 371 -18.24 12.24 -7.28
N VAL A 372 -17.35 11.95 -8.23
CA VAL A 372 -17.38 10.70 -9.02
C VAL A 372 -17.35 9.46 -8.12
N PRO A 373 -16.47 9.35 -7.10
CA PRO A 373 -16.53 8.23 -6.15
C PRO A 373 -17.84 8.14 -5.37
N ASN A 374 -18.54 9.26 -5.11
CA ASN A 374 -19.82 9.22 -4.40
C ASN A 374 -20.93 8.57 -5.23
N ARG A 375 -20.80 8.49 -6.56
CA ARG A 375 -21.81 7.86 -7.42
C ARG A 375 -21.71 6.33 -7.46
N ILE A 376 -20.61 5.79 -6.94
CA ILE A 376 -20.29 4.37 -7.01
C ILE A 376 -20.61 3.70 -5.68
N LYS A 377 -21.31 2.58 -5.77
CA LYS A 377 -21.73 1.78 -4.62
C LYS A 377 -20.84 0.55 -4.56
N THR A 378 -20.04 0.44 -3.50
CA THR A 378 -19.21 -0.74 -3.25
C THR A 378 -19.66 -1.45 -2.00
N TRP A 379 -19.73 -2.77 -2.06
CA TRP A 379 -20.22 -3.61 -0.97
C TRP A 379 -19.29 -3.62 0.24
N LEU A 380 -18.00 -3.37 0.04
CA LEU A 380 -17.01 -3.27 1.12
C LEU A 380 -17.09 -1.96 1.89
N ALA A 381 -17.69 -0.89 1.34
CA ALA A 381 -17.72 0.43 1.96
C ALA A 381 -18.75 0.49 3.09
N PRO A 382 -18.33 0.60 4.36
CA PRO A 382 -19.23 0.66 5.51
C PRO A 382 -20.27 1.79 5.42
N MET A 383 -19.87 2.98 4.98
CA MET A 383 -20.81 4.10 4.88
C MET A 383 -21.89 3.87 3.82
N THR A 384 -21.52 3.26 2.69
CA THR A 384 -22.49 2.85 1.66
C THR A 384 -23.40 1.74 2.18
N ALA A 385 -22.86 0.73 2.88
CA ALA A 385 -23.65 -0.34 3.47
C ALA A 385 -24.66 0.20 4.52
N LEU A 386 -24.24 1.13 5.38
CA LEU A 386 -25.13 1.80 6.34
C LEU A 386 -26.23 2.59 5.63
N GLY A 387 -25.89 3.37 4.60
CA GLY A 387 -26.86 4.14 3.83
C GLY A 387 -27.88 3.26 3.12
N MET A 388 -27.41 2.16 2.49
CA MET A 388 -28.30 1.18 1.84
C MET A 388 -29.19 0.45 2.85
N THR A 389 -28.68 0.13 4.04
CA THR A 389 -29.46 -0.52 5.09
C THR A 389 -30.55 0.41 5.61
N GLY A 390 -30.22 1.68 5.90
CA GLY A 390 -31.20 2.68 6.32
C GLY A 390 -32.30 2.90 5.27
N ALA A 391 -31.90 2.97 4.00
CA ALA A 391 -32.86 3.06 2.89
C ALA A 391 -33.76 1.82 2.77
N GLY A 392 -33.19 0.63 2.95
CA GLY A 392 -33.91 -0.64 2.97
C GLY A 392 -34.97 -0.69 4.07
N ILE A 393 -34.63 -0.24 5.27
CA ILE A 393 -35.57 -0.14 6.40
C ILE A 393 -36.71 0.83 6.05
N GLY A 394 -36.41 1.99 5.47
CA GLY A 394 -37.42 2.95 5.03
C GLY A 394 -38.43 2.36 4.03
N MET A 395 -37.94 1.58 3.07
CA MET A 395 -38.81 0.87 2.12
C MET A 395 -39.66 -0.21 2.80
N ILE A 396 -39.09 -1.00 3.71
CA ILE A 396 -39.83 -2.03 4.47
C ILE A 396 -40.95 -1.41 5.31
N LEU A 397 -40.68 -0.25 5.91
CA LEU A 397 -41.65 0.49 6.71
C LEU A 397 -42.64 1.32 5.86
N SER A 398 -42.60 1.19 4.53
CA SER A 398 -43.44 1.97 3.59
C SER A 398 -43.29 3.49 3.73
N LEU A 399 -42.11 3.97 4.17
CA LEU A 399 -41.78 5.39 4.30
C LEU A 399 -41.29 6.02 2.99
N GLY A 400 -41.14 5.23 1.93
CA GLY A 400 -40.64 5.64 0.61
C GLY A 400 -39.17 5.27 0.36
N ASN A 401 -38.71 5.47 -0.89
CA ASN A 401 -37.34 5.18 -1.29
C ASN A 401 -36.43 6.38 -1.04
N HIS A 402 -35.71 6.35 0.09
CA HIS A 402 -34.79 7.41 0.51
C HIS A 402 -33.30 7.06 0.26
N THR A 403 -33.02 6.21 -0.73
CA THR A 403 -31.65 5.68 -0.97
C THR A 403 -30.61 6.79 -1.13
N ASP A 404 -30.88 7.79 -1.97
CA ASP A 404 -29.90 8.83 -2.27
C ASP A 404 -29.68 9.75 -1.06
N ALA A 405 -30.75 10.10 -0.34
CA ALA A 405 -30.67 10.88 0.90
C ALA A 405 -29.87 10.14 1.99
N MET A 406 -30.14 8.86 2.22
CA MET A 406 -29.42 8.06 3.21
C MET A 406 -27.95 7.89 2.85
N LEU A 407 -27.63 7.69 1.56
CA LEU A 407 -26.25 7.63 1.08
C LEU A 407 -25.54 8.98 1.25
N MET A 408 -26.21 10.10 0.97
CA MET A 408 -25.64 11.44 1.18
C MET A 408 -25.32 11.68 2.67
N ILE A 409 -26.28 11.43 3.56
CA ILE A 409 -26.12 11.63 5.01
C ILE A 409 -24.97 10.79 5.55
N THR A 410 -24.96 9.48 5.25
CA THR A 410 -23.91 8.58 5.73
C THR A 410 -22.53 8.96 5.20
N LYS A 411 -22.40 9.37 3.93
CA LYS A 411 -21.12 9.84 3.38
C LYS A 411 -20.63 11.13 4.06
N VAL A 412 -21.52 12.11 4.28
CA VAL A 412 -21.17 13.35 4.99
C VAL A 412 -20.69 13.06 6.41
N ILE A 413 -21.37 12.16 7.12
CA ILE A 413 -20.94 11.70 8.44
C ILE A 413 -19.55 11.05 8.37
N GLY A 414 -19.32 10.18 7.38
CA GLY A 414 -18.03 9.50 7.18
C GLY A 414 -16.88 10.49 6.94
N TYR A 415 -17.09 11.51 6.10
CA TYR A 415 -16.14 12.59 5.88
C TYR A 415 -15.90 13.43 7.14
N GLY A 416 -16.98 13.79 7.87
CA GLY A 416 -16.88 14.53 9.12
C GLY A 416 -16.07 13.80 10.19
N ILE A 417 -16.30 12.49 10.36
CA ILE A 417 -15.53 11.66 11.28
C ILE A 417 -14.07 11.56 10.82
N SER A 418 -13.82 11.35 9.52
CA SER A 418 -12.45 11.30 8.97
C SER A 418 -11.68 12.60 9.22
N ALA A 419 -12.31 13.75 9.02
CA ALA A 419 -11.74 15.06 9.29
C ALA A 419 -11.46 15.25 10.80
N ALA A 420 -12.40 14.87 11.67
CA ALA A 420 -12.22 14.93 13.12
C ALA A 420 -11.06 14.04 13.59
N VAL A 421 -10.93 12.82 13.04
CA VAL A 421 -9.80 11.92 13.29
C VAL A 421 -8.49 12.55 12.83
N CYS A 422 -8.45 13.12 11.62
CA CYS A 422 -7.27 13.82 11.08
C CYS A 422 -6.82 14.95 12.02
N VAL A 423 -7.71 15.88 12.36
CA VAL A 423 -7.41 17.02 13.24
C VAL A 423 -6.95 16.55 14.61
N ARG A 424 -7.64 15.57 15.20
CA ARG A 424 -7.25 14.99 16.50
C ARG A 424 -5.85 14.37 16.43
N LEU A 425 -5.52 13.62 15.37
CA LEU A 425 -4.22 12.97 15.24
C LEU A 425 -3.10 13.95 14.92
N LEU A 426 -3.36 15.01 14.15
CA LEU A 426 -2.42 16.12 13.96
C LEU A 426 -2.11 16.78 15.31
N TRP A 427 -3.13 17.05 16.12
CA TRP A 427 -2.97 17.63 17.46
C TRP A 427 -2.22 16.71 18.43
N LEU A 428 -2.60 15.43 18.50
CA LEU A 428 -1.92 14.44 19.35
C LEU A 428 -0.46 14.24 18.91
N SER A 429 -0.21 14.27 17.60
CA SER A 429 1.14 14.21 17.06
C SER A 429 1.93 15.45 17.43
N PHE A 430 1.36 16.66 17.27
CA PHE A 430 1.97 17.93 17.71
C PHE A 430 2.36 17.90 19.19
N ARG A 431 1.48 17.41 20.05
CA ARG A 431 1.73 17.21 21.50
C ARG A 431 2.69 16.06 21.82
N GLY A 432 3.10 15.27 20.83
CA GLY A 432 4.09 14.20 20.99
C GLY A 432 3.54 12.91 21.59
N ARG A 433 2.21 12.76 21.65
CA ARG A 433 1.55 11.56 22.15
C ARG A 433 1.49 10.44 21.11
N ILE A 434 1.54 10.81 19.83
CA ILE A 434 1.51 9.89 18.69
C ILE A 434 2.63 10.27 17.73
N GLU A 435 3.28 9.28 17.13
CA GLU A 435 4.29 9.51 16.10
C GLU A 435 3.59 9.93 14.77
N PRO A 436 4.07 10.97 14.06
CA PRO A 436 3.36 11.52 12.90
C PRO A 436 3.03 10.52 11.77
N LEU A 437 3.90 9.55 11.46
CA LEU A 437 3.60 8.51 10.46
C LEU A 437 2.50 7.54 10.92
N THR A 438 2.43 7.27 12.22
CA THR A 438 1.31 6.54 12.83
C THR A 438 0.00 7.31 12.65
N GLY A 439 0.03 8.61 12.95
CA GLY A 439 -1.11 9.49 12.72
C GLY A 439 -1.55 9.49 11.25
N LEU A 440 -0.60 9.65 10.32
CA LEU A 440 -0.84 9.59 8.87
C LEU A 440 -1.52 8.28 8.46
N GLY A 441 -0.99 7.14 8.90
CA GLY A 441 -1.53 5.84 8.56
C GLY A 441 -2.96 5.61 9.09
N ILE A 442 -3.24 6.01 10.34
CA ILE A 442 -4.61 5.94 10.89
C ILE A 442 -5.54 6.90 10.14
N THR A 443 -5.11 8.12 9.82
CA THR A 443 -5.92 9.07 9.06
C THR A 443 -6.25 8.56 7.66
N LEU A 444 -5.26 8.05 6.92
CA LEU A 444 -5.51 7.48 5.59
C LEU A 444 -6.41 6.24 5.66
N GLY A 445 -6.28 5.43 6.73
CA GLY A 445 -7.19 4.32 7.00
C GLY A 445 -8.62 4.78 7.28
N ALA A 446 -8.79 5.85 8.07
CA ALA A 446 -10.09 6.43 8.32
C ALA A 446 -10.73 6.97 7.02
N VAL A 447 -9.96 7.69 6.20
CA VAL A 447 -10.43 8.18 4.89
C VAL A 447 -10.84 7.04 3.97
N ALA A 448 -10.09 5.94 3.93
CA ALA A 448 -10.43 4.76 3.13
C ALA A 448 -11.71 4.07 3.64
N ILE A 449 -11.77 3.77 4.94
CA ILE A 449 -12.85 2.98 5.55
C ILE A 449 -14.15 3.78 5.65
N LEU A 450 -14.07 5.07 5.97
CA LEU A 450 -15.25 5.94 6.13
C LEU A 450 -15.58 6.70 4.84
N GLY A 451 -14.83 6.45 3.76
CA GLY A 451 -15.12 6.97 2.44
C GLY A 451 -16.37 6.31 1.82
N PRO A 452 -16.89 6.89 0.72
CA PRO A 452 -18.05 6.36 0.01
C PRO A 452 -17.75 5.00 -0.66
N VAL A 453 -16.47 4.77 -0.99
CA VAL A 453 -16.00 3.63 -1.76
C VAL A 453 -14.78 3.03 -1.07
N LEU A 454 -14.79 1.70 -0.91
CA LEU A 454 -13.70 0.94 -0.34
C LEU A 454 -13.33 -0.21 -1.28
N HIS A 455 -12.07 -0.21 -1.73
CA HIS A 455 -11.47 -1.29 -2.49
C HIS A 455 -10.31 -1.94 -1.71
N PRO A 456 -9.98 -3.22 -1.98
CA PRO A 456 -8.92 -3.94 -1.27
C PRO A 456 -7.60 -3.19 -1.12
N TRP A 457 -7.17 -2.50 -2.19
CA TRP A 457 -5.89 -1.81 -2.24
C TRP A 457 -5.86 -0.48 -1.46
N TYR A 458 -7.02 0.07 -1.05
CA TYR A 458 -7.05 1.26 -0.18
C TYR A 458 -6.50 0.97 1.21
N LEU A 459 -6.50 -0.29 1.64
CA LEU A 459 -5.84 -0.71 2.88
C LEU A 459 -4.33 -0.38 2.87
N LEU A 460 -3.71 -0.35 1.70
CA LEU A 460 -2.28 -0.04 1.54
C LEU A 460 -1.95 1.39 1.97
N TRP A 461 -2.90 2.33 1.89
CA TRP A 461 -2.72 3.71 2.31
C TRP A 461 -2.42 3.80 3.80
N ALA A 462 -3.14 3.01 4.60
CA ALA A 462 -2.93 2.91 6.04
C ALA A 462 -1.75 1.99 6.38
N LEU A 463 -1.64 0.86 5.67
CA LEU A 463 -0.72 -0.20 6.03
C LEU A 463 0.74 0.22 5.91
N ALA A 464 1.13 0.95 4.86
CA ALA A 464 2.54 1.30 4.68
C ALA A 464 3.05 2.27 5.77
N PRO A 465 2.37 3.40 6.09
CA PRO A 465 2.81 4.26 7.19
C PRO A 465 2.76 3.57 8.56
N LEU A 466 1.73 2.75 8.84
CA LEU A 466 1.65 2.02 10.10
C LEU A 466 2.73 0.95 10.23
N ALA A 467 3.06 0.22 9.15
CA ALA A 467 4.14 -0.76 9.16
C ALA A 467 5.51 -0.14 9.47
N LEU A 468 5.68 1.17 9.25
CA LEU A 468 6.89 1.93 9.56
C LEU A 468 6.97 2.37 11.01
N SER A 469 5.83 2.53 11.69
CA SER A 469 5.77 3.29 12.93
C SER A 469 5.35 2.49 14.16
N THR A 470 4.84 1.27 13.99
CA THR A 470 4.47 0.39 15.11
C THR A 470 5.15 -0.98 15.09
N ASN A 471 5.64 -1.38 16.27
CA ASN A 471 6.11 -2.73 16.57
C ASN A 471 5.06 -3.55 17.35
N ASP A 472 3.85 -3.03 17.55
CA ASP A 472 2.79 -3.73 18.26
C ASP A 472 2.42 -5.05 17.55
N ASN A 473 2.56 -6.15 18.28
CA ASN A 473 2.21 -7.48 17.81
C ASN A 473 0.71 -7.60 17.51
N ARG A 474 -0.17 -6.94 18.27
CA ARG A 474 -1.63 -7.00 18.04
C ARG A 474 -1.98 -6.38 16.69
N PHE A 475 -1.46 -5.19 16.41
CA PHE A 475 -1.58 -4.55 15.11
C PHE A 475 -1.05 -5.46 13.99
N ARG A 476 0.17 -5.98 14.14
CA ARG A 476 0.79 -6.82 13.09
C ARG A 476 -0.02 -8.07 12.81
N ILE A 477 -0.53 -8.74 13.84
CA ILE A 477 -1.40 -9.92 13.69
C ILE A 477 -2.69 -9.53 12.96
N ALA A 478 -3.37 -8.47 13.40
CA ALA A 478 -4.61 -8.01 12.79
C ALA A 478 -4.40 -7.59 11.32
N ALA A 479 -3.39 -6.77 11.03
CA ALA A 479 -3.03 -6.36 9.68
C ALA A 479 -2.66 -7.56 8.80
N THR A 480 -2.01 -8.57 9.37
CA THR A 480 -1.66 -9.81 8.65
C THR A 480 -2.91 -10.59 8.26
N ALA A 481 -3.81 -10.81 9.23
CA ALA A 481 -5.06 -11.54 9.03
C ALA A 481 -5.97 -10.82 8.03
N ILE A 482 -6.14 -9.50 8.18
CA ILE A 482 -6.94 -8.67 7.28
C ILE A 482 -6.35 -8.71 5.86
N SER A 483 -5.03 -8.54 5.71
CA SER A 483 -4.39 -8.60 4.38
C SER A 483 -4.58 -9.97 3.72
N ALA A 484 -4.40 -11.06 4.47
CA ALA A 484 -4.59 -12.43 3.95
C ALA A 484 -6.05 -12.68 3.53
N PHE A 485 -7.02 -12.23 4.32
CA PHE A 485 -8.44 -12.36 4.02
C PHE A 485 -8.81 -11.53 2.78
N VAL A 486 -8.48 -10.24 2.80
CA VAL A 486 -8.86 -9.30 1.74
C VAL A 486 -8.20 -9.63 0.41
N ALA A 487 -6.98 -10.16 0.42
CA ALA A 487 -6.29 -10.62 -0.78
C ALA A 487 -7.00 -11.78 -1.50
N LEU A 488 -7.89 -12.50 -0.81
CA LEU A 488 -8.67 -13.60 -1.37
C LEU A 488 -10.14 -13.23 -1.64
N LEU A 489 -10.55 -11.97 -1.41
CA LEU A 489 -11.94 -11.54 -1.62
C LEU A 489 -12.29 -11.21 -3.07
N VAL A 490 -11.31 -10.72 -3.85
CA VAL A 490 -11.56 -10.24 -5.21
C VAL A 490 -11.15 -11.26 -6.25
N PRO A 491 -12.07 -11.73 -7.10
CA PRO A 491 -11.75 -12.60 -8.22
C PRO A 491 -10.76 -11.95 -9.19
N PRO A 492 -9.87 -12.74 -9.82
CA PRO A 492 -8.79 -12.22 -10.66
C PRO A 492 -9.24 -11.62 -12.00
N THR A 493 -10.51 -11.73 -12.40
CA THR A 493 -11.00 -11.17 -13.68
C THR A 493 -11.10 -9.66 -13.72
N GLY A 494 -11.26 -8.99 -12.57
CA GLY A 494 -11.53 -7.55 -12.53
C GLY A 494 -12.86 -7.13 -13.19
N ALA A 495 -13.79 -8.07 -13.39
CA ALA A 495 -15.12 -7.85 -13.96
C ALA A 495 -16.14 -8.87 -13.43
N ALA A 496 -17.42 -8.54 -13.54
CA ALA A 496 -18.53 -9.39 -13.13
C ALA A 496 -18.70 -10.61 -14.06
N TYR A 497 -18.93 -11.79 -13.48
CA TYR A 497 -19.24 -13.04 -14.18
C TYR A 497 -20.73 -13.14 -14.55
N VAL A 498 -21.23 -12.16 -15.29
CA VAL A 498 -22.63 -12.18 -15.76
C VAL A 498 -22.80 -13.39 -16.68
N LEU A 499 -23.78 -14.25 -16.37
CA LEU A 499 -24.08 -15.53 -17.06
C LEU A 499 -23.03 -16.66 -16.93
N ARG A 500 -21.97 -16.49 -16.14
CA ARG A 500 -20.91 -17.52 -15.93
C ARG A 500 -20.47 -17.66 -14.47
N ALA A 501 -21.32 -17.26 -13.53
CA ALA A 501 -21.00 -17.24 -12.09
C ALA A 501 -20.57 -18.62 -11.54
N TYR A 502 -21.09 -19.72 -12.12
CA TYR A 502 -20.71 -21.09 -11.76
C TYR A 502 -19.23 -21.41 -11.96
N MET A 503 -18.51 -20.67 -12.82
CA MET A 503 -17.09 -20.91 -13.07
C MET A 503 -16.22 -20.62 -11.84
N ILE A 504 -16.61 -19.64 -11.02
CA ILE A 504 -15.87 -19.25 -9.81
C ILE A 504 -15.84 -20.39 -8.78
N PRO A 505 -16.97 -20.94 -8.29
CA PRO A 505 -16.93 -22.00 -7.29
C PRO A 505 -16.21 -23.26 -7.80
N PHE A 506 -16.39 -23.67 -9.06
CA PHE A 506 -15.66 -24.83 -9.60
C PHE A 506 -14.15 -24.61 -9.63
N ALA A 507 -13.71 -23.42 -10.06
CA ALA A 507 -12.30 -23.08 -10.07
C ALA A 507 -11.71 -23.00 -8.66
N VAL A 508 -12.44 -22.42 -7.70
CA VAL A 508 -12.04 -22.36 -6.29
C VAL A 508 -11.92 -23.76 -5.69
N ILE A 509 -12.89 -24.65 -5.92
CA ILE A 509 -12.85 -26.04 -5.44
C ILE A 509 -11.63 -26.77 -6.02
N ALA A 510 -11.41 -26.69 -7.33
CA ALA A 510 -10.25 -27.29 -7.98
C ALA A 510 -8.93 -26.73 -7.42
N ALA A 511 -8.85 -25.42 -7.21
CA ALA A 511 -7.71 -24.76 -6.61
C ALA A 511 -7.46 -25.21 -5.17
N LEU A 512 -8.51 -25.37 -4.35
CA LEU A 512 -8.39 -25.83 -2.96
C LEU A 512 -7.89 -27.29 -2.88
N ILE A 513 -8.37 -28.17 -3.76
CA ILE A 513 -7.89 -29.56 -3.84
C ILE A 513 -6.41 -29.58 -4.24
N ALA A 514 -6.05 -28.88 -5.32
CA ALA A 514 -4.67 -28.79 -5.77
C ALA A 514 -3.78 -28.15 -4.68
N PHE A 515 -4.26 -27.11 -4.01
CA PHE A 515 -3.55 -26.44 -2.93
C PHE A 515 -3.29 -27.39 -1.75
N ALA A 516 -4.29 -28.17 -1.33
CA ALA A 516 -4.12 -29.19 -0.28
C ALA A 516 -3.03 -30.21 -0.66
N VAL A 517 -3.01 -30.68 -1.91
CA VAL A 517 -1.96 -31.56 -2.43
C VAL A 517 -0.58 -30.88 -2.38
N THR A 518 -0.47 -29.62 -2.80
CA THR A 518 0.81 -28.89 -2.73
C THR A 518 1.32 -28.70 -1.30
N LEU A 519 0.42 -28.51 -0.32
CA LEU A 519 0.78 -28.41 1.09
C LEU A 519 1.36 -29.71 1.65
N LEU A 520 0.90 -30.87 1.16
CA LEU A 520 1.45 -32.17 1.58
C LEU A 520 2.93 -32.31 1.20
N PHE A 521 3.34 -31.83 0.03
CA PHE A 521 4.73 -31.93 -0.44
C PHE A 521 5.73 -31.08 0.37
N VAL A 522 5.26 -29.99 0.97
CA VAL A 522 6.06 -29.04 1.76
C VAL A 522 5.88 -29.21 3.27
N ARG A 523 5.02 -30.12 3.70
CA ARG A 523 4.73 -30.40 5.12
C ARG A 523 6.02 -30.72 5.88
N GLY A 524 6.19 -30.07 7.04
CA GLY A 524 7.36 -30.23 7.91
C GLY A 524 8.65 -29.57 7.40
N LYS A 525 8.64 -28.96 6.21
CA LYS A 525 9.82 -28.30 5.63
C LYS A 525 9.73 -26.76 5.61
N VAL A 526 8.60 -26.21 6.07
CA VAL A 526 8.29 -24.76 6.10
C VAL A 526 8.18 -24.26 7.55
N PRO A 527 8.28 -22.94 7.79
CA PRO A 527 8.04 -22.37 9.11
C PRO A 527 6.62 -22.69 9.60
N PRO A 528 6.42 -23.05 10.88
CA PRO A 528 5.10 -23.35 11.41
C PRO A 528 4.24 -22.09 11.47
N LEU A 529 3.03 -22.12 10.90
CA LEU A 529 2.09 -20.97 10.93
C LEU A 529 1.51 -20.74 12.34
N LEU A 530 1.27 -21.81 13.09
CA LEU A 530 0.83 -21.74 14.47
C LEU A 530 2.03 -21.59 15.42
N PRO A 531 1.87 -20.88 16.56
CA PRO A 531 2.85 -20.95 17.63
C PRO A 531 2.99 -22.40 18.11
N PRO A 532 4.20 -22.84 18.51
CA PRO A 532 4.38 -24.18 19.05
C PRO A 532 3.48 -24.38 20.28
N ARG A 533 2.78 -25.52 20.36
CA ARG A 533 1.86 -25.87 21.46
C ARG A 533 2.54 -26.03 22.83
N LYS A 534 3.87 -25.93 22.92
CA LYS A 534 4.62 -26.03 24.18
C LYS A 534 5.31 -24.69 24.45
N GLY A 535 4.99 -24.10 25.60
CA GLY A 535 5.55 -22.84 26.06
C GLY A 535 7.07 -22.88 26.00
N VAL A 536 7.63 -21.97 25.22
CA VAL A 536 9.03 -21.59 25.38
C VAL A 536 9.06 -20.77 26.68
N PRO A 537 9.82 -21.18 27.71
CA PRO A 537 9.96 -20.35 28.90
C PRO A 537 10.47 -18.97 28.48
N PRO A 538 10.03 -17.89 29.14
CA PRO A 538 10.55 -16.55 28.86
C PRO A 538 12.07 -16.59 28.98
N VAL A 539 12.74 -16.04 27.96
CA VAL A 539 14.17 -15.76 28.02
C VAL A 539 14.33 -14.78 29.18
N THR A 540 14.90 -15.26 30.29
CA THR A 540 15.12 -14.47 31.49
C THR A 540 16.19 -13.42 31.23
N SER A 541 15.81 -12.17 31.52
CA SER A 541 16.59 -10.94 31.83
C SER A 541 17.77 -10.59 30.94
#